data_AF-A0A6U2B9D2-F1
#
_entry.id   AF-A0A6U2B9D2-F1
#
_cell.length_a   1.000
_cell.length_b   1.000
_cell.length_c   1.000
_cell.angle_alpha   90.00
_cell.angle_beta   90.00
_cell.angle_gamma   90.00
#
_symmetry.space_group_name_H-M   'P 1'
#
loop_
_entity.id
_entity.type
_entity.pdbx_description
1 polymer ?
#
loop_
_entity_poly.entity_id
_entity_poly.type
_entity_poly.pdbx_seq_one_letter_code
_entity_poly.pdbx_strand_id
1 'polypeptide(L)'
;MADAVFDKFYRDIFADLTVDREESAFIKKKFEEANPPPDKLVPLRAGAFRIGCEFLSDNHDDNVSLLRAINAIVHVLETTCMVPKESGPWTSASDDSFEEAKTEALLRKIFEDRSIDGEENAELLAFFKSENPPPKSKLTWTRAAAFRIGCEFLGDDRNTNVALFRCINVVVHDFESVCLQPKPYVLEKEPPKQILVSPTVSVRASISKAAQHLWDLDVNRLNPNRDYKINVQGGKKPYQRYDSAPDPLFTSVDRAALRRPTYKAFIALLDNYEAEVGTAEVVTNAERREVNTFLRAIMQTAPMQFCHKYCRANNPNKVPSDRDGFIKLLHSIWFELYRRSRGGRLDSSGFEHVFVGEIKDGKVSGFHNWIYFYLEEKKGAVDYRGYIKPRSRNDAYTNSDDHILTLQFLWKGVEKSVGTSFVGVSPEFEMALYTMCFLVGEEENFIELDTGTGDVFELCIKCHTMARGKIGTSYAEALSHWEK
;
A
#
# COMPACT_ATOMS: atom_id res chain seq x y z
N MET A 1 -1.56 6.14 -7.00
CA MET A 1 -2.03 7.34 -6.25
C MET A 1 -0.88 8.29 -5.95
N ALA A 2 0.34 7.80 -5.70
CA ALA A 2 1.55 8.63 -5.81
C ALA A 2 1.56 9.42 -7.14
N ASP A 3 1.34 8.74 -8.26
CA ASP A 3 1.30 9.38 -9.59
C ASP A 3 0.24 10.50 -9.71
N ALA A 4 -0.98 10.33 -9.18
CA ALA A 4 -2.03 11.36 -9.27
C ALA A 4 -1.78 12.57 -8.34
N VAL A 5 -1.16 12.34 -7.18
CA VAL A 5 -0.76 13.41 -6.25
C VAL A 5 0.42 14.18 -6.81
N PHE A 6 1.43 13.48 -7.34
CA PHE A 6 2.57 14.09 -8.01
C PHE A 6 2.17 14.77 -9.33
N ASP A 7 1.20 14.24 -10.08
CA ASP A 7 0.67 14.90 -11.27
C ASP A 7 0.05 16.26 -10.93
N LYS A 8 -0.75 16.33 -9.85
CA LYS A 8 -1.28 17.62 -9.38
C LYS A 8 -0.15 18.54 -8.93
N PHE A 9 0.78 18.02 -8.13
CA PHE A 9 1.92 18.77 -7.64
C PHE A 9 2.79 19.34 -8.77
N TYR A 10 3.05 18.57 -9.83
CA TYR A 10 3.78 19.03 -11.02
C TYR A 10 3.01 20.11 -11.76
N ARG A 11 1.68 20.00 -11.89
CA ARG A 11 0.85 21.06 -12.48
C ARG A 11 0.93 22.36 -11.67
N ASP A 12 0.98 22.26 -10.34
CA ASP A 12 1.09 23.42 -9.47
C ASP A 12 2.46 24.12 -9.67
N ILE A 13 3.57 23.37 -9.77
CA ILE A 13 4.91 23.93 -10.06
C ILE A 13 4.96 24.57 -11.46
N PHE A 14 4.46 23.88 -12.47
CA PHE A 14 4.56 24.35 -13.86
C PHE A 14 3.61 25.52 -14.17
N ALA A 15 2.67 25.84 -13.27
CA ALA A 15 1.78 26.99 -13.45
C ALA A 15 2.48 28.34 -13.23
N ASP A 16 3.51 28.40 -12.37
CA ASP A 16 4.25 29.63 -12.06
C ASP A 16 5.54 29.78 -12.90
N LEU A 17 6.09 28.65 -13.40
CA LEU A 17 7.31 28.57 -14.21
C LEU A 17 8.58 29.18 -13.58
N THR A 18 8.49 29.73 -12.38
CA THR A 18 9.62 30.09 -11.54
C THR A 18 10.05 28.87 -10.75
N VAL A 19 11.36 28.58 -10.70
CA VAL A 19 11.89 27.65 -9.69
C VAL A 19 13.09 28.35 -9.04
N ASP A 20 12.82 28.96 -7.90
CA ASP A 20 13.85 29.58 -7.07
C ASP A 20 14.35 28.60 -5.99
N ARG A 21 15.13 29.13 -5.03
CA ARG A 21 15.66 28.34 -3.92
C ARG A 21 14.57 27.85 -2.96
N GLU A 22 13.53 28.64 -2.74
CA GLU A 22 12.43 28.29 -1.84
C GLU A 22 11.57 27.18 -2.46
N GLU A 23 11.28 27.30 -3.75
CA GLU A 23 10.55 26.30 -4.50
C GLU A 23 11.33 24.99 -4.61
N SER A 24 12.63 25.05 -4.86
CA SER A 24 13.50 23.86 -4.83
C SER A 24 13.49 23.16 -3.46
N ALA A 25 13.45 23.93 -2.36
CA ALA A 25 13.34 23.38 -1.01
C ALA A 25 11.96 22.77 -0.75
N PHE A 26 10.90 23.36 -1.30
CA PHE A 26 9.54 22.83 -1.23
C PHE A 26 9.41 21.51 -1.99
N ILE A 27 9.96 21.44 -3.20
CA ILE A 27 10.01 20.20 -4.00
C ILE A 27 10.77 19.11 -3.23
N LYS A 28 11.91 19.46 -2.65
CA LYS A 28 12.70 18.54 -1.82
C LYS A 28 11.89 17.98 -0.65
N LYS A 29 11.24 18.86 0.12
CA LYS A 29 10.40 18.47 1.23
C LYS A 29 9.27 17.53 0.79
N LYS A 30 8.66 17.76 -0.38
CA LYS A 30 7.61 16.90 -0.92
C LYS A 30 8.10 15.49 -1.25
N PHE A 31 9.28 15.35 -1.86
CA PHE A 31 9.87 14.03 -2.12
C PHE A 31 10.33 13.32 -0.84
N GLU A 32 10.85 14.06 0.16
CA GLU A 32 11.19 13.53 1.48
C GLU A 32 9.94 13.03 2.23
N GLU A 33 8.87 13.84 2.29
CA GLU A 33 7.58 13.48 2.89
C GLU A 33 6.93 12.27 2.20
N ALA A 34 7.00 12.23 0.87
CA ALA A 34 6.40 11.15 0.09
C ALA A 34 7.17 9.83 0.19
N ASN A 35 8.48 9.90 0.48
CA ASN A 35 9.42 8.79 0.55
C ASN A 35 9.09 7.70 -0.51
N PRO A 36 9.17 8.03 -1.80
CA PRO A 36 8.69 7.15 -2.86
C PRO A 36 9.56 5.88 -2.93
N PRO A 37 8.94 4.69 -3.01
CA PRO A 37 9.69 3.45 -3.11
C PRO A 37 10.44 3.37 -4.46
N PRO A 38 11.51 2.55 -4.54
CA PRO A 38 12.35 2.39 -5.72
C PRO A 38 11.58 2.17 -7.03
N ASP A 39 10.49 1.40 -7.02
CA ASP A 39 9.67 1.10 -8.19
C ASP A 39 8.86 2.30 -8.70
N LYS A 40 8.81 3.41 -7.94
CA LYS A 40 8.09 4.64 -8.30
C LYS A 40 8.99 5.74 -8.84
N LEU A 41 10.30 5.65 -8.69
CA LEU A 41 11.21 6.73 -9.11
C LEU A 41 11.17 7.00 -10.62
N VAL A 42 11.20 5.95 -11.43
CA VAL A 42 11.11 6.06 -12.90
C VAL A 42 9.74 6.63 -13.34
N PRO A 43 8.59 6.08 -12.88
CA PRO A 43 7.28 6.68 -13.15
C PRO A 43 7.15 8.15 -12.73
N LEU A 44 7.70 8.53 -11.57
CA LEU A 44 7.63 9.90 -11.07
C LEU A 44 8.43 10.87 -11.92
N ARG A 45 9.65 10.50 -12.35
CA ARG A 45 10.42 11.30 -13.32
C ARG A 45 9.68 11.42 -14.65
N ALA A 46 9.24 10.31 -15.23
CA ALA A 46 8.53 10.31 -16.50
C ALA A 46 7.24 11.14 -16.43
N GLY A 47 6.58 11.15 -15.27
CA GLY A 47 5.44 12.01 -14.97
C GLY A 47 5.77 13.49 -15.09
N ALA A 48 6.92 13.96 -14.60
CA ALA A 48 7.33 15.36 -14.70
C ALA A 48 7.45 15.82 -16.16
N PHE A 49 8.06 15.00 -17.03
CA PHE A 49 8.13 15.29 -18.48
C PHE A 49 6.76 15.25 -19.16
N ARG A 50 5.96 14.22 -18.85
CA ARG A 50 4.62 14.06 -19.44
C ARG A 50 3.70 15.23 -19.08
N ILE A 51 3.65 15.62 -17.81
CA ILE A 51 2.85 16.75 -17.34
C ILE A 51 3.44 18.06 -17.88
N GLY A 52 4.77 18.20 -17.92
CA GLY A 52 5.42 19.36 -18.51
C GLY A 52 5.03 19.60 -19.97
N CYS A 53 4.90 18.53 -20.78
CA CYS A 53 4.42 18.64 -22.17
C CYS A 53 3.05 19.33 -22.28
N GLU A 54 2.22 19.30 -21.24
CA GLU A 54 0.93 19.97 -21.24
C GLU A 54 1.05 21.50 -21.18
N PHE A 55 2.11 22.00 -20.53
CA PHE A 55 2.42 23.43 -20.30
C PHE A 55 3.31 24.06 -21.37
N LEU A 56 3.71 23.30 -22.40
CA LEU A 56 4.42 23.88 -23.55
C LEU A 56 3.57 24.99 -24.20
N SER A 57 4.16 26.16 -24.39
CA SER A 57 3.53 27.31 -25.03
C SER A 57 4.25 27.68 -26.33
N ASP A 58 3.75 28.68 -27.02
CA ASP A 58 4.40 29.24 -28.22
C ASP A 58 5.54 30.22 -27.85
N ASN A 59 5.80 30.41 -26.55
CA ASN A 59 6.85 31.31 -26.05
C ASN A 59 8.11 30.49 -25.67
N HIS A 60 9.22 30.79 -26.36
CA HIS A 60 10.50 30.14 -26.12
C HIS A 60 11.00 30.29 -24.67
N ASP A 61 10.90 31.48 -24.08
CA ASP A 61 11.39 31.75 -22.72
C ASP A 61 10.59 30.99 -21.66
N ASP A 62 9.28 30.84 -21.87
CA ASP A 62 8.41 30.04 -21.01
C ASP A 62 8.79 28.56 -21.10
N ASN A 63 9.04 28.05 -22.31
CA ASN A 63 9.47 26.66 -22.52
C ASN A 63 10.86 26.38 -21.93
N VAL A 64 11.78 27.35 -21.98
CA VAL A 64 13.08 27.27 -21.30
C VAL A 64 12.90 27.21 -19.79
N SER A 65 12.00 28.05 -19.24
CA SER A 65 11.68 28.07 -17.81
C SER A 65 11.01 26.77 -17.34
N LEU A 66 10.11 26.22 -18.15
CA LEU A 66 9.49 24.91 -17.94
C LEU A 66 10.54 23.79 -17.92
N LEU A 67 11.47 23.77 -18.88
CA LEU A 67 12.53 22.74 -18.91
C LEU A 67 13.48 22.86 -17.71
N ARG A 68 13.74 24.09 -17.23
CA ARG A 68 14.46 24.33 -15.97
C ARG A 68 13.68 23.82 -14.75
N ALA A 69 12.35 23.97 -14.74
CA ALA A 69 11.51 23.44 -13.66
C ALA A 69 11.53 21.90 -13.62
N ILE A 70 11.43 21.25 -14.78
CA ILE A 70 11.58 19.79 -14.89
C ILE A 70 12.97 19.36 -14.40
N ASN A 71 14.03 20.05 -14.81
CA ASN A 71 15.40 19.80 -14.35
C ASN A 71 15.52 19.86 -12.82
N ALA A 72 14.88 20.85 -12.18
CA ALA A 72 14.87 20.97 -10.72
C ALA A 72 14.17 19.80 -10.03
N ILE A 73 13.01 19.36 -10.55
CA ILE A 73 12.29 18.18 -10.05
C ILE A 73 13.16 16.92 -10.15
N VAL A 74 13.80 16.69 -11.31
CA VAL A 74 14.69 15.55 -11.53
C VAL A 74 15.88 15.60 -10.56
N HIS A 75 16.51 16.75 -10.43
CA HIS A 75 17.64 16.93 -9.52
C HIS A 75 17.28 16.65 -8.05
N VAL A 76 16.10 17.11 -7.61
CA VAL A 76 15.59 16.81 -6.27
C VAL A 76 15.32 15.32 -6.11
N LEU A 77 14.65 14.68 -7.07
CA LEU A 77 14.37 13.25 -7.03
C LEU A 77 15.66 12.45 -6.90
N GLU A 78 16.69 12.77 -7.69
CA GLU A 78 18.00 12.13 -7.64
C GLU A 78 18.68 12.30 -6.28
N THR A 79 18.77 13.53 -5.78
CA THR A 79 19.51 13.84 -4.55
C THR A 79 18.80 13.35 -3.30
N THR A 80 17.47 13.29 -3.32
CA THR A 80 16.65 12.80 -2.21
C THR A 80 16.54 11.29 -2.22
N CYS A 81 16.29 10.66 -3.37
CA CYS A 81 15.88 9.26 -3.45
C CYS A 81 16.93 8.31 -4.02
N MET A 82 18.03 8.81 -4.60
CA MET A 82 19.04 7.98 -5.27
C MET A 82 20.46 8.22 -4.78
N VAL A 83 21.34 7.27 -5.06
CA VAL A 83 22.78 7.32 -4.81
C VAL A 83 23.53 6.74 -6.01
N PRO A 84 24.79 7.13 -6.23
CA PRO A 84 25.64 6.44 -7.19
C PRO A 84 25.73 4.94 -6.88
N LYS A 85 25.82 4.09 -7.90
CA LYS A 85 26.02 2.65 -7.70
C LYS A 85 27.34 2.37 -6.96
N GLU A 86 27.44 1.24 -6.29
CA GLU A 86 28.70 0.84 -5.64
C GLU A 86 29.74 0.40 -6.68
N SER A 87 29.29 -0.37 -7.69
CA SER A 87 30.05 -0.71 -8.88
C SER A 87 29.42 -0.02 -10.09
N GLY A 88 30.21 0.80 -10.79
CA GLY A 88 29.73 1.55 -11.93
C GLY A 88 30.87 2.10 -12.78
N PRO A 89 30.56 2.85 -13.85
CA PRO A 89 31.54 3.24 -14.87
C PRO A 89 32.74 4.04 -14.31
N TRP A 90 32.54 4.76 -13.20
CA TRP A 90 33.58 5.50 -12.48
C TRP A 90 34.61 4.65 -11.75
N THR A 91 34.46 3.32 -11.63
CA THR A 91 35.51 2.48 -11.00
C THR A 91 36.82 2.48 -11.80
N SER A 92 36.77 2.92 -13.07
CA SER A 92 37.90 3.04 -13.99
C SER A 92 38.05 4.44 -14.59
N ALA A 93 37.23 5.43 -14.20
CA ALA A 93 37.21 6.77 -14.79
C ALA A 93 37.73 7.83 -13.82
N SER A 94 38.54 8.77 -14.33
CA SER A 94 38.99 9.97 -13.63
C SER A 94 38.46 11.24 -14.32
N ASP A 95 38.54 12.38 -13.63
CA ASP A 95 38.22 13.69 -14.20
C ASP A 95 39.06 13.99 -15.47
N ASP A 96 40.30 13.49 -15.54
CA ASP A 96 41.19 13.68 -16.69
C ASP A 96 40.78 12.84 -17.92
N SER A 97 40.11 11.70 -17.71
CA SER A 97 39.64 10.83 -18.78
C SER A 97 38.24 11.21 -19.30
N PHE A 98 37.53 12.07 -18.58
CA PHE A 98 36.16 12.46 -18.91
C PHE A 98 36.15 13.69 -19.81
N GLU A 99 35.59 13.54 -21.00
CA GLU A 99 35.54 14.63 -21.98
C GLU A 99 34.14 15.26 -22.02
N GLU A 100 33.99 16.44 -21.41
CA GLU A 100 32.73 17.19 -21.42
C GLU A 100 32.24 17.46 -22.86
N ALA A 101 33.15 17.84 -23.75
CA ALA A 101 32.86 18.12 -25.15
C ALA A 101 32.28 16.90 -25.89
N LYS A 102 32.76 15.68 -25.60
CA LYS A 102 32.19 14.45 -26.20
C LYS A 102 30.75 14.22 -25.74
N THR A 103 30.48 14.45 -24.45
CA THR A 103 29.12 14.34 -23.90
C THR A 103 28.19 15.35 -24.57
N GLU A 104 28.60 16.61 -24.67
CA GLU A 104 27.79 17.64 -25.34
C GLU A 104 27.56 17.32 -26.81
N ALA A 105 28.57 16.85 -27.53
CA ALA A 105 28.46 16.47 -28.95
C ALA A 105 27.43 15.35 -29.16
N LEU A 106 27.47 14.31 -28.33
CA LEU A 106 26.49 13.22 -28.39
C LEU A 106 25.07 13.73 -28.12
N LEU A 107 24.89 14.56 -27.09
CA LEU A 107 23.57 15.12 -26.74
C LEU A 107 23.01 15.99 -27.86
N ARG A 108 23.86 16.80 -28.51
CA ARG A 108 23.48 17.62 -29.66
C ARG A 108 23.01 16.76 -30.83
N LYS A 109 23.76 15.70 -31.16
CA LYS A 109 23.38 14.72 -32.20
C LYS A 109 21.99 14.14 -31.91
N ILE A 110 21.79 13.61 -30.71
CA ILE A 110 20.51 13.00 -30.29
C ILE A 110 19.34 14.00 -30.36
N PHE A 111 19.54 15.24 -29.93
CA PHE A 111 18.47 16.25 -29.92
C PHE A 111 18.20 16.88 -31.28
N GLU A 112 19.13 16.79 -32.23
CA GLU A 112 18.92 17.20 -33.61
C GLU A 112 17.90 16.27 -34.30
N ASP A 113 18.01 14.96 -34.08
CA ASP A 113 17.15 13.95 -34.71
C ASP A 113 15.73 13.87 -34.12
N ARG A 114 15.52 14.40 -32.89
CA ARG A 114 14.23 14.43 -32.18
C ARG A 114 13.57 13.05 -31.96
N SER A 115 14.32 11.98 -32.19
CA SER A 115 13.93 10.61 -31.92
C SER A 115 15.15 9.85 -31.44
N ILE A 116 14.91 8.78 -30.68
CA ILE A 116 15.94 7.82 -30.29
C ILE A 116 15.40 6.45 -30.65
N ASP A 117 16.02 5.79 -31.61
CA ASP A 117 15.69 4.41 -31.95
C ASP A 117 16.43 3.39 -31.06
N GLY A 118 16.25 2.10 -31.34
CA GLY A 118 16.86 1.04 -30.53
C GLY A 118 18.39 0.96 -30.66
N GLU A 119 18.96 1.38 -31.79
CA GLU A 119 20.40 1.39 -32.01
C GLU A 119 21.02 2.59 -31.30
N GLU A 120 20.43 3.78 -31.45
CA GLU A 120 20.86 5.01 -30.77
C GLU A 120 20.74 4.88 -29.24
N ASN A 121 19.72 4.19 -28.73
CA ASN A 121 19.60 3.88 -27.32
C ASN A 121 20.72 2.97 -26.81
N ALA A 122 21.12 1.97 -27.61
CA ALA A 122 22.23 1.09 -27.27
C ALA A 122 23.58 1.82 -27.29
N GLU A 123 23.80 2.72 -28.26
CA GLU A 123 24.96 3.61 -28.31
C GLU A 123 25.03 4.51 -27.07
N LEU A 124 23.91 5.09 -26.66
CA LEU A 124 23.83 5.96 -25.48
C LEU A 124 24.18 5.22 -24.18
N LEU A 125 23.67 3.99 -24.02
CA LEU A 125 24.03 3.12 -22.89
C LEU A 125 25.51 2.75 -22.90
N ALA A 126 26.07 2.41 -24.06
CA ALA A 126 27.49 2.11 -24.22
C ALA A 126 28.37 3.34 -23.92
N PHE A 127 27.92 4.53 -24.31
CA PHE A 127 28.62 5.78 -24.08
C PHE A 127 28.82 6.06 -22.59
N PHE A 128 27.73 6.05 -21.80
CA PHE A 128 27.82 6.27 -20.35
C PHE A 128 28.52 5.15 -19.61
N LYS A 129 28.53 3.93 -20.16
CA LYS A 129 29.10 2.75 -19.50
C LYS A 129 30.60 2.58 -19.76
N SER A 130 31.08 2.85 -20.97
CA SER A 130 32.43 2.48 -21.40
C SER A 130 33.15 3.51 -22.25
N GLU A 131 32.48 4.30 -23.09
CA GLU A 131 33.20 5.20 -24.02
C GLU A 131 33.61 6.53 -23.37
N ASN A 132 32.71 7.14 -22.58
CA ASN A 132 32.98 8.36 -21.83
C ASN A 132 32.30 8.31 -20.45
N PRO A 133 32.69 7.34 -19.59
CA PRO A 133 32.04 7.11 -18.31
C PRO A 133 32.19 8.32 -17.37
N PRO A 134 31.07 8.86 -16.82
CA PRO A 134 31.15 10.04 -15.98
C PRO A 134 31.73 9.71 -14.58
N PRO A 135 32.76 10.44 -14.11
CA PRO A 135 33.27 10.30 -12.75
C PRO A 135 32.25 10.83 -11.74
N LYS A 136 32.38 10.42 -10.46
CA LYS A 136 31.43 10.78 -9.39
C LYS A 136 31.22 12.30 -9.26
N SER A 137 32.28 13.09 -9.42
CA SER A 137 32.31 14.56 -9.43
C SER A 137 31.45 15.17 -10.54
N LYS A 138 31.23 14.45 -11.66
CA LYS A 138 30.57 14.93 -12.87
C LYS A 138 29.19 14.33 -13.09
N LEU A 139 28.66 13.49 -12.19
CA LEU A 139 27.32 12.90 -12.35
C LEU A 139 26.22 13.96 -12.49
N THR A 140 26.18 14.92 -11.57
CA THR A 140 25.21 16.02 -11.62
C THR A 140 25.38 16.87 -12.88
N TRP A 141 26.62 17.15 -13.27
CA TRP A 141 26.93 17.91 -14.47
C TRP A 141 26.46 17.19 -15.74
N THR A 142 26.76 15.90 -15.86
CA THR A 142 26.45 15.07 -17.04
C THR A 142 24.96 15.04 -17.31
N ARG A 143 24.16 14.80 -16.26
CA ARG A 143 22.70 14.83 -16.37
C ARG A 143 22.16 16.25 -16.56
N ALA A 144 22.74 17.28 -15.92
CA ALA A 144 22.35 18.67 -16.14
C ALA A 144 22.61 19.14 -17.58
N ALA A 145 23.65 18.60 -18.23
CA ALA A 145 23.98 18.90 -19.61
C ALA A 145 22.84 18.51 -20.56
N ALA A 146 22.14 17.39 -20.34
CA ALA A 146 20.99 17.00 -21.14
C ALA A 146 19.89 18.08 -21.16
N PHE A 147 19.60 18.71 -20.03
CA PHE A 147 18.62 19.80 -19.95
C PHE A 147 19.15 21.10 -20.55
N ARG A 148 20.40 21.46 -20.25
CA ARG A 148 21.03 22.69 -20.78
C ARG A 148 21.13 22.67 -22.30
N ILE A 149 21.66 21.58 -22.87
CA ILE A 149 21.75 21.41 -24.32
C ILE A 149 20.34 21.33 -24.90
N GLY A 150 19.41 20.62 -24.24
CA GLY A 150 18.01 20.58 -24.65
C GLY A 150 17.37 21.96 -24.81
N CYS A 151 17.67 22.94 -23.94
CA CYS A 151 17.16 24.31 -24.10
C CYS A 151 17.55 24.95 -25.45
N GLU A 152 18.73 24.61 -25.99
CA GLU A 152 19.21 25.15 -27.28
C GLU A 152 18.40 24.63 -28.47
N PHE A 153 17.67 23.53 -28.28
CA PHE A 153 16.84 22.88 -29.30
C PHE A 153 15.35 23.19 -29.11
N LEU A 154 14.95 24.02 -28.15
CA LEU A 154 13.56 24.46 -28.06
C LEU A 154 13.20 25.40 -29.21
N GLY A 155 12.14 25.07 -29.93
CA GLY A 155 11.60 25.88 -31.03
C GLY A 155 10.17 26.33 -30.77
N ASP A 156 9.52 26.87 -31.80
CA ASP A 156 8.14 27.38 -31.70
C ASP A 156 7.09 26.27 -31.89
N ASP A 157 7.46 25.13 -32.49
CA ASP A 157 6.52 24.03 -32.73
C ASP A 157 6.39 23.11 -31.50
N ARG A 158 5.17 23.07 -30.95
CA ARG A 158 4.84 22.25 -29.78
C ARG A 158 5.16 20.76 -29.97
N ASN A 159 4.92 20.18 -31.15
CA ASN A 159 5.14 18.74 -31.37
C ASN A 159 6.64 18.40 -31.37
N THR A 160 7.48 19.26 -31.95
CA THR A 160 8.94 19.12 -31.91
C THR A 160 9.49 19.27 -30.50
N ASN A 161 8.92 20.17 -29.68
CA ASN A 161 9.28 20.31 -28.27
C ASN A 161 8.83 19.11 -27.43
N VAL A 162 7.67 18.51 -27.72
CA VAL A 162 7.24 17.24 -27.10
C VAL A 162 8.21 16.11 -27.45
N ALA A 163 8.65 16.02 -28.71
CA ALA A 163 9.63 15.04 -29.15
C ALA A 163 10.99 15.23 -28.45
N LEU A 164 11.42 16.48 -28.29
CA LEU A 164 12.62 16.83 -27.52
C LEU A 164 12.53 16.39 -26.06
N PHE A 165 11.41 16.68 -25.39
CA PHE A 165 11.20 16.27 -23.98
C PHE A 165 11.27 14.75 -23.82
N ARG A 166 10.77 13.99 -24.80
CA ARG A 166 10.90 12.52 -24.82
C ARG A 166 12.36 12.09 -24.93
N CYS A 167 13.13 12.70 -25.84
CA CYS A 167 14.56 12.40 -26.01
C CYS A 167 15.35 12.71 -24.72
N ILE A 168 15.11 13.88 -24.11
CA ILE A 168 15.75 14.24 -22.83
C ILE A 168 15.39 13.23 -21.74
N ASN A 169 14.13 12.81 -21.63
CA ASN A 169 13.72 11.82 -20.63
C ASN A 169 14.39 10.45 -20.83
N VAL A 170 14.57 10.02 -22.09
CA VAL A 170 15.31 8.78 -22.42
C VAL A 170 16.78 8.92 -22.02
N VAL A 171 17.43 10.04 -22.36
CA VAL A 171 18.82 10.31 -21.95
C VAL A 171 18.99 10.28 -20.43
N VAL A 172 18.10 10.94 -19.70
CA VAL A 172 18.12 10.92 -18.23
C VAL A 172 17.88 9.51 -17.70
N HIS A 173 16.93 8.76 -18.27
CA HIS A 173 16.67 7.39 -17.87
C HIS A 173 17.90 6.48 -18.04
N ASP A 174 18.56 6.55 -19.19
CA ASP A 174 19.72 5.72 -19.50
C ASP A 174 20.90 6.08 -18.60
N PHE A 175 21.17 7.39 -18.43
CA PHE A 175 22.16 7.88 -17.48
C PHE A 175 21.90 7.34 -16.06
N GLU A 176 20.69 7.48 -15.54
CA GLU A 176 20.34 6.97 -14.22
C GLU A 176 20.48 5.44 -14.15
N SER A 177 20.03 4.73 -15.18
CA SER A 177 20.08 3.26 -15.23
C SER A 177 21.51 2.73 -15.20
N VAL A 178 22.47 3.49 -15.73
CA VAL A 178 23.90 3.14 -15.74
C VAL A 178 24.55 3.60 -14.43
N CYS A 179 24.29 4.83 -14.00
CA CYS A 179 25.09 5.52 -12.99
C CYS A 179 24.48 5.54 -11.57
N LEU A 180 23.17 5.44 -11.43
CA LEU A 180 22.47 5.65 -10.16
C LEU A 180 21.72 4.39 -9.74
N GLN A 181 21.49 4.27 -8.44
CA GLN A 181 20.57 3.30 -7.86
C GLN A 181 19.72 3.98 -6.79
N PRO A 182 18.51 3.47 -6.54
CA PRO A 182 17.70 3.93 -5.41
C PRO A 182 18.49 3.85 -4.10
N LYS A 183 18.34 4.85 -3.22
CA LYS A 183 18.83 4.75 -1.85
C LYS A 183 18.24 3.51 -1.18
N PRO A 184 18.94 2.90 -0.20
CA PRO A 184 18.36 1.87 0.64
C PRO A 184 17.01 2.38 1.17
N TYR A 185 15.94 1.77 0.66
CA TYR A 185 14.60 2.23 0.95
C TYR A 185 14.21 1.75 2.33
N VAL A 186 14.23 2.67 3.28
CA VAL A 186 13.65 2.48 4.59
C VAL A 186 12.27 3.13 4.54
N LEU A 187 11.22 2.34 4.75
CA LEU A 187 9.87 2.87 4.92
C LEU A 187 9.85 3.65 6.23
N GLU A 188 10.22 4.93 6.20
CA GLU A 188 10.13 5.81 7.36
C GLU A 188 8.65 6.03 7.72
N LYS A 189 8.19 5.22 8.67
CA LYS A 189 7.28 5.65 9.72
C LYS A 189 8.07 5.61 11.03
N GLU A 190 8.97 6.56 11.26
CA GLU A 190 9.17 6.93 12.66
C GLU A 190 7.98 7.81 13.05
N PRO A 191 7.17 7.39 14.04
CA PRO A 191 6.12 8.25 14.55
C PRO A 191 6.74 9.54 15.12
N PRO A 192 6.03 10.68 15.12
CA PRO A 192 6.48 11.87 15.82
C PRO A 192 6.80 11.49 17.27
N LYS A 193 8.06 11.72 17.70
CA LYS A 193 8.62 11.50 19.04
C LYS A 193 7.93 10.41 19.86
N GLN A 194 8.61 9.27 20.01
CA GLN A 194 8.40 8.29 21.07
C GLN A 194 7.70 8.91 22.30
N ILE A 195 6.39 8.70 22.40
CA ILE A 195 5.81 8.47 23.71
C ILE A 195 6.48 7.17 24.14
N LEU A 196 7.33 7.28 25.15
CA LEU A 196 7.95 6.15 25.82
C LEU A 196 6.87 5.14 26.19
N VAL A 197 6.68 4.12 25.35
CA VAL A 197 6.05 2.87 25.74
C VAL A 197 7.16 1.82 25.71
N SER A 198 7.70 1.57 26.90
CA SER A 198 8.71 0.54 27.19
C SER A 198 8.22 -0.88 26.87
N PRO A 199 9.08 -1.90 27.08
CA PRO A 199 10.08 -2.48 26.18
C PRO A 199 9.47 -3.47 25.17
N THR A 200 10.22 -3.79 24.10
CA THR A 200 9.94 -4.89 23.12
C THR A 200 9.20 -6.07 23.74
N VAL A 201 7.94 -6.29 23.35
CA VAL A 201 7.18 -7.47 23.74
C VAL A 201 7.96 -8.71 23.30
N SER A 202 8.33 -9.55 24.26
CA SER A 202 9.04 -10.80 23.97
C SER A 202 8.26 -11.61 22.94
N VAL A 203 8.94 -12.14 21.92
CA VAL A 203 8.34 -13.06 20.94
C VAL A 203 7.85 -14.38 21.56
N ARG A 204 8.03 -14.58 22.88
CA ARG A 204 7.44 -15.67 23.68
C ARG A 204 6.30 -15.21 24.60
N ALA A 205 5.80 -13.99 24.44
CA ALA A 205 4.67 -13.49 25.21
C ALA A 205 3.38 -14.27 24.88
N SER A 206 2.42 -14.24 25.80
CA SER A 206 1.10 -14.82 25.57
C SER A 206 0.43 -14.20 24.35
N ILE A 207 -0.47 -14.94 23.71
CA ILE A 207 -1.18 -14.48 22.51
C ILE A 207 -1.95 -13.17 22.74
N SER A 208 -2.50 -12.98 23.95
CA SER A 208 -3.15 -11.73 24.37
C SER A 208 -2.19 -10.53 24.33
N LYS A 209 -0.99 -10.66 24.93
CA LYS A 209 0.03 -9.58 24.88
C LYS A 209 0.53 -9.33 23.45
N ALA A 210 0.62 -10.39 22.64
CA ALA A 210 1.03 -10.27 21.26
C ALA A 210 -0.05 -9.60 20.40
N ALA A 211 -1.34 -9.84 20.68
CA ALA A 211 -2.46 -9.17 20.03
C ALA A 211 -2.52 -7.67 20.38
N GLN A 212 -2.30 -7.30 21.65
CA GLN A 212 -2.14 -5.90 22.03
C GLN A 212 -0.96 -5.25 21.29
N HIS A 213 0.17 -5.95 21.19
CA HIS A 213 1.31 -5.40 20.47
C HIS A 213 1.03 -5.22 18.97
N LEU A 214 0.33 -6.17 18.34
CA LEU A 214 -0.14 -6.02 16.96
C LEU A 214 -1.02 -4.78 16.79
N TRP A 215 -1.90 -4.53 17.76
CA TRP A 215 -2.76 -3.35 17.76
C TRP A 215 -1.94 -2.07 17.81
N ASP A 216 -0.95 -2.00 18.68
CA ASP A 216 -0.08 -0.83 18.80
C ASP A 216 0.78 -0.61 17.53
N LEU A 217 1.12 -1.68 16.82
CA LEU A 217 1.88 -1.64 15.57
C LEU A 217 1.04 -1.28 14.33
N ASP A 218 -0.28 -1.31 14.41
CA ASP A 218 -1.17 -1.05 13.26
C ASP A 218 -1.30 0.45 12.96
N VAL A 219 -0.20 1.01 12.46
CA VAL A 219 -0.06 2.38 11.97
C VAL A 219 -0.90 2.69 10.72
N ASN A 220 -1.57 1.69 10.14
CA ASN A 220 -2.48 1.86 9.00
C ASN A 220 -3.95 1.82 9.42
N ARG A 221 -4.25 1.55 10.70
CA ARG A 221 -5.57 1.72 11.30
C ARG A 221 -6.11 3.12 11.01
N LEU A 222 -7.39 3.18 10.70
CA LEU A 222 -8.14 4.40 10.51
C LEU A 222 -8.67 4.86 11.85
N ASN A 223 -8.63 6.17 12.09
CA ASN A 223 -9.14 6.74 13.33
C ASN A 223 -10.63 7.11 13.17
N PRO A 224 -11.47 6.75 14.15
CA PRO A 224 -12.87 7.14 14.15
C PRO A 224 -13.01 8.66 14.19
N ASN A 225 -14.10 9.16 13.61
CA ASN A 225 -14.44 10.57 13.50
C ASN A 225 -13.46 11.46 12.69
N ARG A 226 -12.32 10.91 12.26
CA ARG A 226 -11.34 11.55 11.38
C ARG A 226 -11.28 10.89 10.01
N ASP A 227 -10.95 9.60 9.98
CA ASP A 227 -10.71 8.84 8.76
C ASP A 227 -11.98 8.07 8.32
N TYR A 228 -12.89 7.79 9.25
CA TYR A 228 -14.23 7.29 8.98
C TYR A 228 -15.23 7.84 10.00
N LYS A 229 -16.52 7.83 9.67
CA LYS A 229 -17.62 8.17 10.57
C LYS A 229 -18.69 7.11 10.49
N ILE A 230 -19.16 6.68 11.66
CA ILE A 230 -20.26 5.73 11.80
C ILE A 230 -21.45 6.36 12.51
N ASN A 231 -22.65 5.93 12.14
CA ASN A 231 -23.91 6.20 12.82
C ASN A 231 -24.36 4.91 13.52
N VAL A 232 -24.00 4.78 14.80
CA VAL A 232 -24.20 3.54 15.58
C VAL A 232 -25.69 3.25 15.83
N GLN A 233 -26.53 4.28 15.91
CA GLN A 233 -27.99 4.18 16.06
C GLN A 233 -28.41 3.39 17.31
N GLY A 234 -29.49 2.60 17.23
CA GLY A 234 -30.10 1.93 18.38
C GLY A 234 -29.46 0.59 18.72
N GLY A 235 -29.27 0.37 20.03
CA GLY A 235 -28.85 -0.90 20.59
C GLY A 235 -30.00 -1.88 20.78
N LYS A 236 -29.73 -3.18 20.64
CA LYS A 236 -30.74 -4.24 20.77
C LYS A 236 -30.16 -5.51 21.40
N LYS A 237 -31.06 -6.46 21.69
CA LYS A 237 -30.70 -7.81 22.16
C LYS A 237 -30.58 -8.78 20.97
N PRO A 238 -29.76 -9.85 21.06
CA PRO A 238 -29.55 -10.79 19.95
C PRO A 238 -30.82 -11.43 19.38
N TYR A 239 -31.82 -11.69 20.24
CA TYR A 239 -33.08 -12.31 19.84
C TYR A 239 -34.09 -11.32 19.21
N GLN A 240 -33.80 -10.01 19.27
CA GLN A 240 -34.66 -8.99 18.69
C GLN A 240 -34.38 -8.86 17.19
N ARG A 241 -35.44 -8.85 16.39
CA ARG A 241 -35.38 -8.86 14.91
C ARG A 241 -35.92 -7.58 14.27
N TYR A 242 -36.51 -6.67 15.06
CA TYR A 242 -37.01 -5.38 14.56
C TYR A 242 -35.86 -4.45 14.18
N ASP A 243 -36.11 -3.46 13.33
CA ASP A 243 -35.08 -2.51 12.94
C ASP A 243 -34.78 -1.50 14.06
N SER A 244 -33.54 -1.46 14.54
CA SER A 244 -33.05 -0.45 15.48
C SER A 244 -32.12 0.57 14.82
N ALA A 245 -31.89 0.46 13.51
CA ALA A 245 -30.95 1.25 12.76
C ALA A 245 -31.45 1.53 11.34
N PRO A 246 -32.43 2.44 11.17
CA PRO A 246 -33.03 2.72 9.86
C PRO A 246 -32.05 3.35 8.83
N ASP A 247 -30.90 3.85 9.27
CA ASP A 247 -29.87 4.45 8.43
C ASP A 247 -28.66 3.50 8.25
N PRO A 248 -27.80 3.71 7.24
CA PRO A 248 -26.52 2.99 7.13
C PRO A 248 -25.60 3.21 8.35
N LEU A 249 -24.82 2.19 8.69
CA LEU A 249 -23.80 2.28 9.74
C LEU A 249 -22.69 3.25 9.32
N PHE A 250 -22.12 3.12 8.11
CA PHE A 250 -21.06 4.01 7.66
C PHE A 250 -21.63 5.25 6.97
N THR A 251 -21.44 6.42 7.59
CA THR A 251 -21.82 7.70 6.97
C THR A 251 -20.72 8.21 6.04
N SER A 252 -19.46 7.95 6.37
CA SER A 252 -18.32 8.26 5.48
C SER A 252 -17.09 7.43 5.83
N VAL A 253 -16.28 7.14 4.80
CA VAL A 253 -14.93 6.59 4.93
C VAL A 253 -14.04 7.38 3.99
N ASP A 254 -12.88 7.82 4.46
CA ASP A 254 -11.92 8.58 3.67
C ASP A 254 -11.43 7.75 2.48
N ARG A 255 -11.69 8.26 1.28
CA ARG A 255 -11.28 7.61 0.03
C ARG A 255 -9.76 7.58 -0.12
N ALA A 256 -9.02 8.53 0.47
CA ALA A 256 -7.56 8.50 0.45
C ALA A 256 -7.02 7.35 1.29
N ALA A 257 -7.63 7.07 2.44
CA ALA A 257 -7.32 5.91 3.26
C ALA A 257 -7.52 4.58 2.51
N LEU A 258 -8.64 4.39 1.82
CA LEU A 258 -8.91 3.16 1.04
C LEU A 258 -7.98 2.96 -0.16
N ARG A 259 -7.29 4.01 -0.61
CA ARG A 259 -6.32 3.96 -1.71
C ARG A 259 -4.89 3.72 -1.22
N ARG A 260 -4.65 3.62 0.09
CA ARG A 260 -3.36 3.18 0.66
C ARG A 260 -3.01 1.78 0.11
N PRO A 261 -1.72 1.42 -0.03
CA PRO A 261 -1.32 0.21 -0.74
C PRO A 261 -1.97 -1.09 -0.23
N THR A 262 -2.04 -1.30 1.09
CA THR A 262 -2.60 -2.52 1.67
C THR A 262 -4.12 -2.59 1.52
N TYR A 263 -4.83 -1.49 1.80
CA TYR A 263 -6.28 -1.37 1.56
C TYR A 263 -6.64 -1.58 0.09
N LYS A 264 -5.94 -0.89 -0.83
CA LYS A 264 -6.21 -1.01 -2.26
C LYS A 264 -6.02 -2.44 -2.76
N ALA A 265 -4.94 -3.10 -2.34
CA ALA A 265 -4.68 -4.48 -2.72
C ALA A 265 -5.70 -5.45 -2.11
N PHE A 266 -6.12 -5.21 -0.86
CA PHE A 266 -7.16 -6.00 -0.21
C PHE A 266 -8.53 -5.85 -0.91
N ILE A 267 -8.94 -4.63 -1.25
CA ILE A 267 -10.20 -4.36 -1.96
C ILE A 267 -10.20 -5.05 -3.33
N ALA A 268 -9.08 -5.01 -4.05
CA ALA A 268 -8.96 -5.72 -5.34
C ALA A 268 -9.16 -7.24 -5.18
N LEU A 269 -8.79 -7.83 -4.05
CA LEU A 269 -9.08 -9.24 -3.78
C LEU A 269 -10.57 -9.47 -3.54
N LEU A 270 -11.25 -8.60 -2.78
CA LEU A 270 -12.68 -8.74 -2.48
C LEU A 270 -13.53 -8.76 -3.76
N ASP A 271 -13.21 -7.92 -4.74
CA ASP A 271 -13.94 -7.81 -6.01
C ASP A 271 -13.95 -9.14 -6.81
N ASN A 272 -12.97 -10.02 -6.61
CA ASN A 272 -12.90 -11.32 -7.29
C ASN A 272 -13.94 -12.33 -6.76
N TYR A 273 -14.33 -12.21 -5.49
CA TYR A 273 -15.22 -13.18 -4.83
C TYR A 273 -16.71 -12.80 -4.95
N GLU A 274 -17.02 -11.67 -5.58
CA GLU A 274 -18.40 -11.28 -5.89
C GLU A 274 -18.93 -11.91 -7.19
N ALA A 275 -18.05 -12.48 -8.02
CA ALA A 275 -18.38 -13.09 -9.30
C ALA A 275 -18.72 -14.59 -9.16
N GLU A 276 -20.02 -14.89 -9.01
CA GLU A 276 -20.64 -16.22 -9.20
C GLU A 276 -20.26 -17.35 -8.23
N VAL A 277 -21.02 -17.45 -7.13
CA VAL A 277 -21.07 -18.66 -6.29
C VAL A 277 -21.55 -19.86 -7.13
N GLY A 278 -20.72 -20.90 -7.24
CA GLY A 278 -21.14 -22.24 -7.71
C GLY A 278 -20.52 -22.74 -9.03
N THR A 279 -19.65 -21.97 -9.69
CA THR A 279 -18.80 -22.49 -10.78
C THR A 279 -17.44 -22.93 -10.25
N ALA A 280 -16.70 -23.79 -10.96
CA ALA A 280 -15.34 -24.11 -10.54
C ALA A 280 -14.48 -22.86 -10.76
N GLU A 281 -13.94 -22.29 -9.67
CA GLU A 281 -13.03 -21.16 -9.76
C GLU A 281 -11.77 -21.57 -10.53
N VAL A 282 -11.58 -20.98 -11.71
CA VAL A 282 -10.33 -21.07 -12.45
C VAL A 282 -9.51 -19.86 -12.03
N VAL A 283 -8.56 -20.07 -11.12
CA VAL A 283 -7.70 -18.98 -10.64
C VAL A 283 -6.92 -18.38 -11.81
N THR A 284 -7.30 -17.17 -12.20
CA THR A 284 -6.76 -16.44 -13.34
C THR A 284 -5.34 -15.92 -13.05
N ASN A 285 -4.58 -15.60 -14.09
CA ASN A 285 -3.28 -14.97 -13.90
C ASN A 285 -3.39 -13.56 -13.27
N ALA A 286 -4.54 -12.90 -13.38
CA ALA A 286 -4.79 -11.61 -12.73
C ALA A 286 -4.95 -11.78 -11.22
N GLU A 287 -5.82 -12.70 -10.79
CA GLU A 287 -6.03 -13.02 -9.37
C GLU A 287 -4.72 -13.47 -8.69
N ARG A 288 -3.90 -14.29 -9.36
CA ARG A 288 -2.57 -14.66 -8.83
C ARG A 288 -1.66 -13.45 -8.61
N ARG A 289 -1.72 -12.45 -9.51
CA ARG A 289 -0.94 -11.21 -9.35
C ARG A 289 -1.48 -10.38 -8.21
N GLU A 290 -2.79 -10.27 -8.05
CA GLU A 290 -3.43 -9.52 -6.97
C GLU A 290 -3.11 -10.12 -5.60
N VAL A 291 -3.19 -11.45 -5.47
CA VAL A 291 -2.76 -12.18 -4.26
C VAL A 291 -1.29 -11.90 -3.95
N ASN A 292 -0.42 -11.96 -4.96
CA ASN A 292 1.01 -11.67 -4.77
C ASN A 292 1.24 -10.21 -4.35
N THR A 293 0.56 -9.26 -5.00
CA THR A 293 0.61 -7.83 -4.67
C THR A 293 0.16 -7.58 -3.25
N PHE A 294 -0.95 -8.17 -2.81
CA PHE A 294 -1.46 -8.04 -1.45
C PHE A 294 -0.48 -8.63 -0.43
N LEU A 295 -0.06 -9.89 -0.59
CA LEU A 295 0.88 -10.54 0.32
C LEU A 295 2.21 -9.78 0.43
N ARG A 296 2.74 -9.28 -0.69
CA ARG A 296 3.97 -8.48 -0.66
C ARG A 296 3.78 -7.14 0.03
N ALA A 297 2.63 -6.47 -0.18
CA ALA A 297 2.31 -5.19 0.44
C ALA A 297 2.17 -5.31 1.95
N ILE A 298 1.37 -6.27 2.44
CA ILE A 298 1.19 -6.45 3.89
C ILE A 298 2.49 -6.91 4.56
N MET A 299 3.34 -7.70 3.89
CA MET A 299 4.62 -8.11 4.47
C MET A 299 5.64 -6.99 4.64
N GLN A 300 5.37 -5.78 4.12
CA GLN A 300 6.18 -4.60 4.41
C GLN A 300 5.78 -3.92 5.73
N THR A 301 4.65 -4.27 6.33
CA THR A 301 4.11 -3.56 7.50
C THR A 301 4.62 -4.14 8.82
N ALA A 302 4.64 -3.31 9.87
CA ALA A 302 5.06 -3.73 11.20
C ALA A 302 4.20 -4.87 11.78
N PRO A 303 2.86 -4.88 11.64
CA PRO A 303 2.03 -6.00 12.11
C PRO A 303 2.45 -7.35 11.51
N MET A 304 2.67 -7.44 10.19
CA MET A 304 3.04 -8.69 9.54
C MET A 304 4.48 -9.11 9.82
N GLN A 305 5.41 -8.16 9.95
CA GLN A 305 6.77 -8.47 10.36
C GLN A 305 6.82 -9.00 11.80
N PHE A 306 6.02 -8.43 12.71
CA PHE A 306 5.87 -8.96 14.06
C PHE A 306 5.21 -10.34 14.05
N CYS A 307 4.11 -10.52 13.30
CA CYS A 307 3.46 -11.82 13.11
C CYS A 307 4.46 -12.90 12.67
N HIS A 308 5.29 -12.62 11.67
CA HIS A 308 6.33 -13.55 11.20
C HIS A 308 7.31 -13.92 12.31
N LYS A 309 7.87 -12.92 13.01
CA LYS A 309 8.82 -13.14 14.11
C LYS A 309 8.19 -13.94 15.26
N TYR A 310 6.96 -13.60 15.65
CA TYR A 310 6.21 -14.27 16.71
C TYR A 310 5.92 -15.73 16.35
N CYS A 311 5.37 -15.97 15.15
CA CYS A 311 5.06 -17.32 14.67
C CYS A 311 6.33 -18.17 14.54
N ARG A 312 7.43 -17.60 14.04
CA ARG A 312 8.72 -18.31 13.91
C ARG A 312 9.30 -18.68 15.28
N ALA A 313 9.22 -17.79 16.26
CA ALA A 313 9.74 -18.04 17.60
C ALA A 313 8.97 -19.15 18.34
N ASN A 314 7.65 -19.23 18.15
CA ASN A 314 6.80 -20.21 18.83
C ASN A 314 6.58 -21.50 18.04
N ASN A 315 6.79 -21.49 16.72
CA ASN A 315 6.59 -22.67 15.87
C ASN A 315 7.66 -22.80 14.75
N PRO A 316 8.96 -22.94 15.11
CA PRO A 316 10.07 -22.92 14.15
C PRO A 316 10.07 -24.09 13.16
N ASN A 317 9.33 -25.17 13.45
CA ASN A 317 9.24 -26.33 12.55
C ASN A 317 8.24 -26.11 11.41
N LYS A 318 7.21 -25.29 11.62
CA LYS A 318 6.16 -25.01 10.61
C LYS A 318 6.34 -23.67 9.90
N VAL A 319 7.02 -22.72 10.54
CA VAL A 319 7.14 -21.34 10.04
C VAL A 319 8.52 -21.10 9.46
N PRO A 320 8.67 -20.81 8.15
CA PRO A 320 9.97 -20.50 7.55
C PRO A 320 10.65 -19.29 8.18
N SER A 321 11.99 -19.29 8.23
CA SER A 321 12.76 -18.18 8.81
C SER A 321 12.88 -16.99 7.88
N ASP A 322 12.83 -17.20 6.57
CA ASP A 322 12.96 -16.15 5.56
C ASP A 322 11.59 -15.60 5.13
N ARG A 323 11.61 -14.36 4.63
CA ARG A 323 10.42 -13.62 4.24
C ARG A 323 9.66 -14.28 3.09
N ASP A 324 10.36 -14.77 2.07
CA ASP A 324 9.72 -15.38 0.90
C ASP A 324 9.08 -16.73 1.25
N GLY A 325 9.73 -17.51 2.12
CA GLY A 325 9.17 -18.71 2.71
C GLY A 325 7.90 -18.42 3.49
N PHE A 326 7.87 -17.37 4.31
CA PHE A 326 6.67 -16.98 5.03
C PHE A 326 5.55 -16.49 4.10
N ILE A 327 5.87 -15.74 3.03
CA ILE A 327 4.90 -15.37 1.98
C ILE A 327 4.28 -16.62 1.34
N LYS A 328 5.09 -17.65 1.02
CA LYS A 328 4.59 -18.92 0.50
C LYS A 328 3.69 -19.65 1.49
N LEU A 329 4.03 -19.61 2.79
CA LEU A 329 3.19 -20.17 3.84
C LEU A 329 1.85 -19.43 3.94
N LEU A 330 1.86 -18.09 3.90
CA LEU A 330 0.62 -17.29 3.90
C LEU A 330 -0.23 -17.60 2.68
N HIS A 331 0.38 -17.65 1.49
CA HIS A 331 -0.32 -18.07 0.28
C HIS A 331 -0.99 -19.43 0.44
N SER A 332 -0.26 -20.41 0.99
CA SER A 332 -0.79 -21.75 1.26
C SER A 332 -1.99 -21.69 2.21
N ILE A 333 -1.87 -21.01 3.35
CA ILE A 333 -2.92 -20.97 4.38
C ILE A 333 -4.18 -20.26 3.88
N TRP A 334 -4.02 -19.13 3.19
CA TRP A 334 -5.09 -18.18 2.91
C TRP A 334 -5.67 -18.30 1.50
N PHE A 335 -4.87 -18.61 0.48
CA PHE A 335 -5.26 -18.45 -0.93
C PHE A 335 -5.26 -19.76 -1.74
N GLU A 336 -4.66 -20.84 -1.22
CA GLU A 336 -4.74 -22.13 -1.91
C GLU A 336 -6.14 -22.72 -1.76
N LEU A 337 -6.78 -23.01 -2.89
CA LEU A 337 -8.12 -23.60 -2.92
C LEU A 337 -8.13 -24.99 -2.26
N TYR A 338 -9.20 -25.29 -1.52
CA TYR A 338 -9.45 -26.60 -0.96
C TYR A 338 -10.88 -27.07 -1.21
N ARG A 339 -11.13 -28.36 -0.96
CA ARG A 339 -12.45 -28.99 -1.14
C ARG A 339 -13.19 -28.99 0.19
N ARG A 340 -14.46 -28.57 0.19
CA ARG A 340 -15.31 -28.55 1.39
C ARG A 340 -15.85 -29.94 1.80
N SER A 341 -15.89 -30.90 0.88
CA SER A 341 -16.34 -32.27 1.15
C SER A 341 -15.55 -33.31 0.35
N ARG A 342 -15.58 -34.57 0.80
CA ARG A 342 -14.93 -35.69 0.11
C ARG A 342 -15.60 -35.91 -1.24
N GLY A 343 -14.89 -35.59 -2.32
CA GLY A 343 -15.41 -35.64 -3.69
C GLY A 343 -15.94 -34.31 -4.24
N GLY A 344 -15.94 -33.25 -3.43
CA GLY A 344 -16.32 -31.88 -3.85
C GLY A 344 -15.29 -31.21 -4.77
N ARG A 345 -15.67 -30.05 -5.32
CA ARG A 345 -14.81 -29.22 -6.18
C ARG A 345 -13.82 -28.42 -5.32
N LEU A 346 -12.73 -27.95 -5.92
CA LEU A 346 -11.82 -26.96 -5.33
C LEU A 346 -12.47 -25.60 -5.57
N ASP A 347 -13.17 -25.07 -4.57
CA ASP A 347 -14.09 -23.94 -4.75
C ASP A 347 -14.09 -22.96 -3.58
N SER A 348 -13.15 -23.09 -2.64
CA SER A 348 -13.09 -22.17 -1.50
C SER A 348 -11.66 -21.95 -1.01
N SER A 349 -11.41 -20.76 -0.46
CA SER A 349 -10.13 -20.35 0.12
C SER A 349 -10.28 -19.81 1.55
N GLY A 350 -9.20 -19.79 2.33
CA GLY A 350 -9.23 -19.23 3.67
C GLY A 350 -9.55 -17.73 3.67
N PHE A 351 -9.08 -16.99 2.67
CA PHE A 351 -9.37 -15.56 2.49
C PHE A 351 -10.87 -15.32 2.36
N GLU A 352 -11.54 -16.08 1.50
CA GLU A 352 -12.99 -16.00 1.30
C GLU A 352 -13.76 -16.27 2.60
N HIS A 353 -13.42 -17.36 3.30
CA HIS A 353 -14.12 -17.75 4.53
C HIS A 353 -13.96 -16.77 5.70
N VAL A 354 -12.86 -16.02 5.74
CA VAL A 354 -12.58 -15.05 6.81
C VAL A 354 -13.10 -13.66 6.45
N PHE A 355 -12.78 -13.16 5.26
CA PHE A 355 -13.00 -11.75 4.91
C PHE A 355 -14.28 -11.48 4.13
N VAL A 356 -14.78 -12.45 3.37
CA VAL A 356 -16.00 -12.31 2.54
C VAL A 356 -17.20 -12.91 3.25
N GLY A 357 -17.10 -14.18 3.66
CA GLY A 357 -18.21 -14.97 4.18
C GLY A 357 -19.10 -15.56 3.10
N GLU A 358 -20.06 -16.40 3.50
CA GLU A 358 -20.96 -17.12 2.59
C GLU A 358 -22.40 -17.17 3.13
N ILE A 359 -23.38 -17.23 2.23
CA ILE A 359 -24.77 -17.56 2.58
C ILE A 359 -24.97 -19.04 2.32
N LYS A 360 -25.23 -19.81 3.37
CA LYS A 360 -25.47 -21.25 3.30
C LYS A 360 -26.67 -21.63 4.15
N ASP A 361 -27.57 -22.43 3.58
CA ASP A 361 -28.78 -22.92 4.26
C ASP A 361 -29.61 -21.79 4.91
N GLY A 362 -29.70 -20.65 4.23
CA GLY A 362 -30.42 -19.46 4.72
C GLY A 362 -29.76 -18.77 5.92
N LYS A 363 -28.46 -18.98 6.13
CA LYS A 363 -27.67 -18.35 7.20
C LYS A 363 -26.42 -17.72 6.63
N VAL A 364 -26.06 -16.55 7.16
CA VAL A 364 -24.77 -15.91 6.89
C VAL A 364 -23.70 -16.52 7.79
N SER A 365 -22.69 -17.15 7.18
CA SER A 365 -21.48 -17.64 7.84
C SER A 365 -20.29 -16.75 7.48
N GLY A 366 -19.40 -16.45 8.42
CA GLY A 366 -18.35 -15.45 8.20
C GLY A 366 -18.93 -14.03 8.05
N PHE A 367 -18.32 -13.19 7.22
CA PHE A 367 -18.69 -11.78 7.03
C PHE A 367 -18.57 -10.95 8.32
N HIS A 368 -17.31 -10.69 8.72
CA HIS A 368 -16.95 -9.90 9.90
C HIS A 368 -16.03 -8.70 9.58
N ASN A 369 -15.55 -8.60 8.35
CA ASN A 369 -14.59 -7.57 7.98
C ASN A 369 -15.30 -6.24 7.67
N TRP A 370 -14.86 -5.16 8.32
CA TRP A 370 -15.52 -3.86 8.17
C TRP A 370 -15.35 -3.24 6.79
N ILE A 371 -14.26 -3.52 6.08
CA ILE A 371 -14.02 -2.98 4.73
C ILE A 371 -15.04 -3.62 3.79
N TYR A 372 -15.20 -4.95 3.84
CA TYR A 372 -16.20 -5.64 3.05
C TYR A 372 -17.63 -5.22 3.45
N PHE A 373 -17.90 -5.04 4.75
CA PHE A 373 -19.18 -4.53 5.23
C PHE A 373 -19.51 -3.16 4.63
N TYR A 374 -18.55 -2.23 4.70
CA TYR A 374 -18.69 -0.89 4.12
C TYR A 374 -18.98 -0.94 2.61
N LEU A 375 -18.27 -1.79 1.87
CA LEU A 375 -18.45 -1.91 0.42
C LEU A 375 -19.83 -2.48 0.05
N GLU A 376 -20.29 -3.52 0.77
CA GLU A 376 -21.60 -4.14 0.54
C GLU A 376 -22.76 -3.24 1.01
N GLU A 377 -22.60 -2.51 2.11
CA GLU A 377 -23.58 -1.52 2.58
C GLU A 377 -23.74 -0.41 1.54
N LYS A 378 -22.64 0.09 0.98
CA LYS A 378 -22.65 1.09 -0.09
C LYS A 378 -23.33 0.60 -1.38
N LYS A 379 -23.31 -0.71 -1.64
CA LYS A 379 -24.03 -1.35 -2.75
C LYS A 379 -25.51 -1.59 -2.46
N GLY A 380 -25.96 -1.34 -1.22
CA GLY A 380 -27.31 -1.67 -0.75
C GLY A 380 -27.52 -3.18 -0.55
N ALA A 381 -26.44 -3.96 -0.50
CA ALA A 381 -26.49 -5.40 -0.26
C ALA A 381 -26.51 -5.74 1.24
N VAL A 382 -25.98 -4.85 2.07
CA VAL A 382 -26.07 -4.92 3.54
C VAL A 382 -27.04 -3.88 4.05
N ASP A 383 -27.86 -4.31 5.00
CA ASP A 383 -28.85 -3.52 5.72
C ASP A 383 -28.62 -3.70 7.22
N TYR A 384 -27.97 -2.71 7.83
CA TYR A 384 -27.60 -2.68 9.24
C TYR A 384 -28.86 -2.57 10.12
N ARG A 385 -29.01 -3.43 11.15
CA ARG A 385 -30.23 -3.51 11.98
C ARG A 385 -30.02 -3.14 13.44
N GLY A 386 -28.86 -2.59 13.79
CA GLY A 386 -28.51 -2.17 15.15
C GLY A 386 -27.38 -2.97 15.78
N TYR A 387 -26.79 -2.40 16.81
CA TYR A 387 -25.68 -3.01 17.54
C TYR A 387 -26.19 -3.85 18.72
N ILE A 388 -25.39 -4.84 19.10
CA ILE A 388 -25.61 -5.68 20.28
C ILE A 388 -24.52 -5.32 21.27
N LYS A 389 -24.91 -4.74 22.41
CA LYS A 389 -23.96 -4.42 23.46
C LYS A 389 -23.39 -5.73 24.06
N PRO A 390 -22.07 -5.95 24.08
CA PRO A 390 -21.47 -7.05 24.83
C PRO A 390 -21.73 -6.88 26.33
N ARG A 391 -21.37 -7.88 27.15
CA ARG A 391 -21.46 -7.71 28.60
C ARG A 391 -20.55 -6.56 29.02
N SER A 392 -21.05 -5.64 29.85
CA SER A 392 -20.24 -4.54 30.35
C SER A 392 -19.84 -4.78 31.80
N ARG A 393 -18.60 -4.44 32.19
CA ARG A 393 -18.18 -4.48 33.61
C ARG A 393 -18.54 -3.20 34.36
N ASN A 394 -18.78 -2.10 33.64
CA ASN A 394 -19.19 -0.80 34.17
C ASN A 394 -20.23 -0.14 33.22
N ASP A 395 -20.42 1.18 33.32
CA ASP A 395 -21.40 1.92 32.51
C ASP A 395 -20.95 2.18 31.06
N ALA A 396 -19.86 1.55 30.59
CA ALA A 396 -19.31 1.73 29.25
C ALA A 396 -20.37 1.66 28.16
N TYR A 397 -20.39 2.63 27.25
CA TYR A 397 -21.43 2.76 26.23
C TYR A 397 -20.85 2.55 24.83
N THR A 398 -21.64 1.90 23.96
CA THR A 398 -21.22 1.72 22.57
C THR A 398 -21.46 3.02 21.82
N ASN A 399 -20.43 3.54 21.14
CA ASN A 399 -20.50 4.83 20.47
C ASN A 399 -19.64 4.91 19.20
N SER A 400 -19.63 6.08 18.56
CA SER A 400 -18.98 6.31 17.26
C SER A 400 -17.46 6.19 17.24
N ASP A 401 -16.79 6.18 18.39
CA ASP A 401 -15.36 5.96 18.52
C ASP A 401 -14.95 4.50 18.77
N ASP A 402 -15.93 3.60 18.93
CA ASP A 402 -15.64 2.18 19.11
C ASP A 402 -14.97 1.56 17.88
N HIS A 403 -13.88 0.85 18.15
CA HIS A 403 -13.21 0.01 17.17
C HIS A 403 -13.75 -1.42 17.12
N ILE A 404 -14.63 -1.83 18.04
CA ILE A 404 -15.17 -3.18 18.09
C ILE A 404 -16.67 -3.09 18.27
N LEU A 405 -17.41 -3.53 17.26
CA LEU A 405 -18.87 -3.52 17.28
C LEU A 405 -19.40 -4.92 17.07
N THR A 406 -20.39 -5.31 17.87
CA THR A 406 -21.19 -6.50 17.60
C THR A 406 -22.46 -6.07 16.89
N LEU A 407 -22.64 -6.55 15.66
CA LEU A 407 -23.65 -6.06 14.74
C LEU A 407 -24.69 -7.14 14.45
N GLN A 408 -25.92 -6.71 14.20
CA GLN A 408 -26.93 -7.49 13.49
C GLN A 408 -27.23 -6.79 12.16
N PHE A 409 -27.35 -7.54 11.08
CA PHE A 409 -27.64 -6.99 9.76
C PHE A 409 -28.27 -8.04 8.84
N LEU A 410 -28.93 -7.59 7.78
CA LEU A 410 -29.29 -8.43 6.64
C LEU A 410 -28.20 -8.30 5.57
N TRP A 411 -27.81 -9.41 4.96
CA TRP A 411 -26.99 -9.44 3.76
C TRP A 411 -27.75 -10.16 2.65
N LYS A 412 -28.06 -9.43 1.57
CA LYS A 412 -28.87 -9.93 0.44
C LYS A 412 -30.20 -10.55 0.92
N GLY A 413 -30.81 -9.94 1.93
CA GLY A 413 -32.07 -10.37 2.55
C GLY A 413 -31.96 -11.51 3.57
N VAL A 414 -30.76 -12.05 3.81
CA VAL A 414 -30.52 -13.10 4.81
C VAL A 414 -29.92 -12.50 6.07
N GLU A 415 -30.51 -12.81 7.22
CA GLU A 415 -30.08 -12.24 8.49
C GLU A 415 -28.80 -12.89 9.03
N LYS A 416 -27.87 -12.04 9.45
CA LYS A 416 -26.79 -12.39 10.38
C LYS A 416 -27.17 -11.92 11.78
N SER A 417 -27.51 -12.86 12.66
CA SER A 417 -28.06 -12.54 13.98
C SER A 417 -27.10 -11.80 14.90
N VAL A 418 -25.81 -12.17 14.86
CA VAL A 418 -24.73 -11.61 15.68
C VAL A 418 -23.41 -11.76 14.91
N GLY A 419 -22.65 -10.68 14.79
CA GLY A 419 -21.27 -10.71 14.31
C GLY A 419 -20.44 -9.57 14.89
N THR A 420 -19.41 -9.89 15.65
CA THR A 420 -18.43 -8.89 16.09
C THR A 420 -17.47 -8.59 14.95
N SER A 421 -17.25 -7.30 14.70
CA SER A 421 -16.35 -6.78 13.67
C SER A 421 -15.37 -5.81 14.33
N PHE A 422 -14.10 -5.90 13.95
CA PHE A 422 -13.16 -4.80 14.16
C PHE A 422 -13.48 -3.71 13.15
N VAL A 423 -13.49 -2.45 13.56
CA VAL A 423 -13.81 -1.28 12.74
C VAL A 423 -12.58 -0.38 12.63
N GLY A 424 -12.25 0.02 11.41
CA GLY A 424 -11.11 0.91 11.13
C GLY A 424 -9.74 0.23 11.11
N VAL A 425 -9.59 -1.00 11.64
CA VAL A 425 -8.31 -1.74 11.59
C VAL A 425 -7.85 -1.99 10.16
N SER A 426 -6.54 -2.12 9.95
CA SER A 426 -6.02 -2.40 8.61
C SER A 426 -6.17 -3.89 8.22
N PRO A 427 -6.18 -4.22 6.91
CA PRO A 427 -6.21 -5.61 6.45
C PRO A 427 -5.08 -6.47 7.03
N GLU A 428 -3.89 -5.89 7.16
CA GLU A 428 -2.70 -6.54 7.70
C GLU A 428 -2.80 -6.81 9.21
N PHE A 429 -3.58 -6.04 9.98
CA PHE A 429 -3.82 -6.33 11.39
C PHE A 429 -4.67 -7.59 11.56
N GLU A 430 -5.85 -7.65 10.91
CA GLU A 430 -6.73 -8.82 11.00
C GLU A 430 -6.03 -10.08 10.47
N MET A 431 -5.34 -9.96 9.32
CA MET A 431 -4.60 -11.08 8.76
C MET A 431 -3.45 -11.54 9.66
N ALA A 432 -2.73 -10.62 10.31
CA ALA A 432 -1.68 -10.95 11.27
C ALA A 432 -2.24 -11.65 12.51
N LEU A 433 -3.33 -11.13 13.08
CA LEU A 433 -3.98 -11.66 14.28
C LEU A 433 -4.46 -13.09 14.04
N TYR A 434 -5.23 -13.31 12.98
CA TYR A 434 -5.77 -14.62 12.65
C TYR A 434 -4.66 -15.61 12.24
N THR A 435 -3.59 -15.15 11.57
CA THR A 435 -2.42 -15.99 11.28
C THR A 435 -1.70 -16.41 12.56
N MET A 436 -1.54 -15.50 13.54
CA MET A 436 -0.91 -15.82 14.83
C MET A 436 -1.74 -16.84 15.61
N CYS A 437 -3.05 -16.62 15.73
CA CYS A 437 -3.98 -17.57 16.34
C CYS A 437 -3.93 -18.94 15.66
N PHE A 438 -3.95 -18.98 14.32
CA PHE A 438 -3.93 -20.22 13.57
C PHE A 438 -2.62 -21.02 13.71
N LEU A 439 -1.46 -20.36 13.76
CA LEU A 439 -0.16 -21.04 13.76
C LEU A 439 0.39 -21.35 15.15
N VAL A 440 0.00 -20.57 16.16
CA VAL A 440 0.56 -20.62 17.51
C VAL A 440 -0.51 -20.83 18.58
N GLY A 441 -1.75 -20.41 18.31
CA GLY A 441 -2.86 -20.51 19.23
C GLY A 441 -3.66 -21.80 19.09
N GLU A 442 -4.87 -21.76 19.65
CA GLU A 442 -5.86 -22.83 19.62
C GLU A 442 -7.05 -22.41 18.73
N GLU A 443 -8.11 -23.21 18.69
CA GLU A 443 -9.35 -22.84 17.98
C GLU A 443 -10.04 -21.63 18.63
N GLU A 444 -9.96 -21.51 19.96
CA GLU A 444 -10.46 -20.37 20.74
C GLU A 444 -9.31 -19.67 21.48
N ASN A 445 -9.09 -18.38 21.20
CA ASN A 445 -7.99 -17.62 21.76
C ASN A 445 -8.51 -16.41 22.53
N PHE A 446 -8.43 -16.47 23.86
CA PHE A 446 -8.88 -15.40 24.73
C PHE A 446 -7.82 -14.28 24.82
N ILE A 447 -8.21 -13.07 24.45
CA ILE A 447 -7.36 -11.88 24.50
C ILE A 447 -8.06 -10.73 25.21
N GLU A 448 -7.26 -9.86 25.81
CA GLU A 448 -7.69 -8.54 26.28
C GLU A 448 -7.06 -7.51 25.35
N LEU A 449 -7.86 -6.56 24.87
CA LEU A 449 -7.44 -5.56 23.91
C LEU A 449 -7.86 -4.17 24.38
N ASP A 450 -6.87 -3.35 24.72
CA ASP A 450 -7.01 -1.92 24.91
C ASP A 450 -6.91 -1.22 23.56
N THR A 451 -8.00 -0.55 23.18
CA THR A 451 -8.11 0.12 21.89
C THR A 451 -7.38 1.46 21.86
N GLY A 452 -7.04 2.03 23.02
CA GLY A 452 -6.45 3.36 23.15
C GLY A 452 -7.45 4.51 23.07
N THR A 453 -8.76 4.24 22.97
CA THR A 453 -9.84 5.25 23.05
C THR A 453 -10.38 5.42 24.47
N GLY A 454 -9.88 4.63 25.42
CA GLY A 454 -10.47 4.47 26.76
C GLY A 454 -11.18 3.13 26.92
N ASP A 455 -11.44 2.43 25.81
CA ASP A 455 -12.17 1.16 25.80
C ASP A 455 -11.26 -0.06 25.81
N VAL A 456 -11.61 -1.01 26.67
CA VAL A 456 -10.96 -2.32 26.75
C VAL A 456 -11.99 -3.42 26.50
N PHE A 457 -11.61 -4.38 25.67
CA PHE A 457 -12.45 -5.50 25.30
C PHE A 457 -11.79 -6.83 25.68
N GLU A 458 -12.58 -7.73 26.29
CA GLU A 458 -12.28 -9.16 26.29
C GLU A 458 -12.86 -9.78 25.04
N LEU A 459 -11.99 -10.40 24.25
CA LEU A 459 -12.35 -11.05 22.99
C LEU A 459 -11.99 -12.53 23.03
N CYS A 460 -12.82 -13.35 22.41
CA CYS A 460 -12.45 -14.68 21.96
C CYS A 460 -12.18 -14.61 20.45
N ILE A 461 -10.93 -14.78 20.04
CA ILE A 461 -10.56 -14.92 18.63
C ILE A 461 -10.71 -16.38 18.24
N LYS A 462 -11.75 -16.66 17.45
CA LYS A 462 -12.06 -17.99 16.92
C LYS A 462 -11.32 -18.20 15.61
N CYS A 463 -10.65 -19.33 15.47
CA CYS A 463 -9.89 -19.71 14.29
C CYS A 463 -10.13 -21.17 13.95
N HIS A 464 -11.09 -21.43 13.06
CA HIS A 464 -11.38 -22.79 12.63
C HIS A 464 -10.30 -23.30 11.66
N THR A 465 -9.99 -24.59 11.71
CA THR A 465 -9.05 -25.23 10.79
C THR A 465 -9.80 -26.07 9.77
N MET A 466 -9.47 -25.89 8.50
CA MET A 466 -9.98 -26.68 7.39
C MET A 466 -8.96 -27.74 6.96
N ALA A 467 -9.43 -28.69 6.14
CA ALA A 467 -8.61 -29.82 5.71
C ALA A 467 -7.25 -29.36 5.13
N ARG A 468 -6.20 -30.16 5.38
CA ARG A 468 -4.82 -29.91 4.90
C ARG A 468 -4.14 -28.67 5.50
N GLY A 469 -4.53 -28.26 6.71
CA GLY A 469 -3.86 -27.18 7.44
C GLY A 469 -4.12 -25.80 6.82
N LYS A 470 -5.34 -25.59 6.35
CA LYS A 470 -5.83 -24.31 5.81
C LYS A 470 -6.65 -23.60 6.88
N ILE A 471 -6.66 -22.28 6.85
CA ILE A 471 -7.53 -21.51 7.75
C ILE A 471 -8.98 -21.59 7.25
N GLY A 472 -9.90 -21.83 8.17
CA GLY A 472 -11.33 -21.72 7.95
C GLY A 472 -11.85 -20.37 8.42
N THR A 473 -13.16 -20.28 8.62
CA THR A 473 -13.78 -19.08 9.18
C THR A 473 -13.08 -18.68 10.49
N SER A 474 -12.69 -17.42 10.57
CA SER A 474 -12.00 -16.84 11.73
C SER A 474 -12.58 -15.47 12.01
N TYR A 475 -12.85 -15.17 13.27
CA TYR A 475 -13.51 -13.92 13.68
C TYR A 475 -13.30 -13.64 15.15
N ALA A 476 -13.46 -12.38 15.55
CA ALA A 476 -13.54 -12.02 16.96
C ALA A 476 -14.97 -12.22 17.49
N GLU A 477 -15.08 -12.58 18.76
CA GLU A 477 -16.33 -12.54 19.53
C GLU A 477 -16.10 -11.66 20.76
N ALA A 478 -16.87 -10.57 20.90
CA ALA A 478 -16.79 -9.70 22.07
C ALA A 478 -17.47 -10.35 23.28
N LEU A 479 -16.69 -10.65 24.31
CA LEU A 479 -17.16 -11.28 25.55
C LEU A 479 -17.57 -10.21 26.57
N SER A 480 -16.70 -9.24 26.80
CA SER A 480 -17.00 -8.09 27.65
C SER A 480 -16.28 -6.81 27.23
N HIS A 481 -16.79 -5.67 27.67
CA HIS A 481 -16.28 -4.32 27.39
C HIS A 481 -16.32 -3.49 28.67
N TRP A 482 -15.33 -2.62 28.87
CA TRP A 482 -15.35 -1.61 29.93
C TRP A 482 -14.46 -0.41 29.56
N GLU A 483 -14.80 0.74 30.12
CA GLU A 483 -13.98 1.96 30.06
C GLU A 483 -12.93 1.96 31.18
N LYS A 484 -11.71 2.44 30.89
CA LYS A 484 -10.57 2.51 31.82
C LYS A 484 -10.62 3.67 32.81
#